data_AF-A0A2H5QW83-F1
#
_entry.id   AF-A0A2H5QW83-F1
#
_cell.length_a   1.000
_cell.length_b   1.000
_cell.length_c   1.000
_cell.angle_alpha   90.00
_cell.angle_beta   90.00
_cell.angle_gamma   90.00
#
_symmetry.space_group_name_H-M   'P 1'
#
loop_
_entity.id
_entity.type
_entity.pdbx_description
1 polymer ?
#
loop_
_entity_poly.entity_id
_entity_poly.type
_entity_poly.pdbx_seq_one_letter_code
_entity_poly.pdbx_strand_id
1 'polypeptide(L)'
;MGVQSWGKCACVAKIGGELPYNHNGAFVQAKPLVYESGPSCKCPPSCYNRVCQQGIKVQFEIFKNEARGWGVRYLNSIPSGSFICEYAGELLEEKEAERRTSNDEYLFDVRNNYNDGSLWGGLSNVMPDAPSSSCGVVEDGGFTIDAVEYGNVGRFVNHSCSPTLYAQNVLYDHEDKRMPHVMLFAAENIPPLQELTYHYNYVIDQVYDSSGNIKKKSCFCATS
;
A
#
# COMPACT_ATOMS: atom_id res chain seq x y z
N MET A 1 -15.10 -27.47 15.31
CA MET A 1 -14.59 -26.65 16.43
C MET A 1 -14.66 -25.18 16.01
N GLY A 2 -15.41 -24.35 16.76
CA GLY A 2 -15.27 -22.90 16.81
C GLY A 2 -15.87 -22.05 15.68
N VAL A 3 -17.20 -21.91 15.62
CA VAL A 3 -17.83 -20.79 14.89
C VAL A 3 -17.50 -19.51 15.66
N GLN A 4 -16.64 -18.64 15.13
CA GLN A 4 -16.34 -17.35 15.75
C GLN A 4 -17.61 -16.49 15.74
N SER A 5 -18.11 -16.13 16.93
CA SER A 5 -19.21 -15.17 17.05
C SER A 5 -18.70 -13.78 16.66
N TRP A 6 -18.86 -13.40 15.39
CA TRP A 6 -18.44 -12.09 14.86
C TRP A 6 -19.07 -10.90 15.61
N GLY A 7 -20.23 -11.08 16.23
CA GLY A 7 -20.97 -10.03 16.95
C GLY A 7 -20.33 -9.44 18.22
N LYS A 8 -19.10 -9.84 18.60
CA LYS A 8 -18.39 -9.29 19.78
C LYS A 8 -16.93 -8.89 19.52
N CYS A 9 -16.46 -8.92 18.28
CA CYS A 9 -15.05 -8.61 18.00
C CYS A 9 -14.80 -7.10 18.01
N ALA A 10 -13.95 -6.62 18.92
CA ALA A 10 -13.59 -5.20 19.01
C ALA A 10 -12.94 -4.67 17.72
N CYS A 11 -12.15 -5.49 17.01
CA CYS A 11 -11.59 -5.12 15.70
C CYS A 11 -12.70 -4.89 14.68
N VAL A 12 -13.71 -5.78 14.63
CA VAL A 12 -14.87 -5.65 13.74
C VAL A 12 -15.68 -4.40 14.07
N ALA A 13 -15.85 -4.09 15.36
CA ALA A 13 -16.51 -2.85 15.78
C ALA A 13 -15.71 -1.60 15.35
N LYS A 14 -14.37 -1.61 15.49
CA LYS A 14 -13.48 -0.51 15.07
C LYS A 14 -13.58 -0.20 13.56
N ILE A 15 -13.84 -1.21 12.73
CA ILE A 15 -13.91 -1.08 11.26
C ILE A 15 -15.33 -0.88 10.71
N GLY A 16 -16.30 -0.57 11.58
CA GLY A 16 -17.69 -0.28 11.17
C GLY A 16 -18.56 -1.52 10.95
N GLY A 17 -18.18 -2.67 11.50
CA GLY A 17 -18.97 -3.91 11.45
C GLY A 17 -18.65 -4.84 10.28
N GLU A 18 -17.88 -4.39 9.29
CA GLU A 18 -17.57 -5.15 8.09
C GLU A 18 -16.07 -5.42 7.94
N LEU A 19 -15.72 -6.71 7.84
CA LEU A 19 -14.34 -7.15 7.62
C LEU A 19 -13.81 -6.65 6.27
N PRO A 20 -12.54 -6.22 6.20
CA PRO A 20 -11.96 -5.73 4.96
C PRO A 20 -11.52 -6.88 4.02
N TYR A 21 -11.48 -8.10 4.53
CA TYR A 21 -11.08 -9.31 3.82
C TYR A 21 -12.24 -10.31 3.78
N ASN A 22 -12.33 -11.06 2.67
CA ASN A 22 -13.20 -12.22 2.58
C ASN A 22 -12.57 -13.46 3.25
N HIS A 23 -13.28 -14.58 3.25
CA HIS A 23 -12.85 -15.83 3.88
C HIS A 23 -11.57 -16.44 3.27
N ASN A 24 -11.19 -16.03 2.06
CA ASN A 24 -9.96 -16.45 1.39
C ASN A 24 -8.80 -15.47 1.61
N GLY A 25 -9.00 -14.43 2.42
CA GLY A 25 -8.00 -13.38 2.67
C GLY A 25 -7.87 -12.37 1.52
N ALA A 26 -8.73 -12.42 0.51
CA ALA A 26 -8.75 -11.40 -0.53
C ALA A 26 -9.44 -10.14 -0.02
N PHE A 27 -8.85 -9.01 -0.31
CA PHE A 27 -9.34 -7.71 0.09
C PHE A 27 -10.57 -7.31 -0.73
N VAL A 28 -11.63 -6.88 -0.04
CA VAL A 28 -12.96 -6.70 -0.63
C VAL A 28 -13.21 -5.26 -1.07
N GLN A 29 -12.70 -4.29 -0.31
CA GLN A 29 -12.94 -2.88 -0.58
C GLN A 29 -11.83 -1.99 0.00
N ALA A 30 -11.27 -1.12 -0.85
CA ALA A 30 -10.34 -0.07 -0.45
C ALA A 30 -10.94 0.85 0.60
N LYS A 31 -10.18 1.09 1.66
CA LYS A 31 -10.52 1.99 2.76
C LYS A 31 -9.31 2.91 2.98
N PRO A 32 -9.49 4.17 3.44
CA PRO A 32 -8.34 5.03 3.75
C PRO A 32 -7.34 4.39 4.73
N LEU A 33 -7.86 3.57 5.65
CA LEU A 33 -7.07 2.84 6.63
C LEU A 33 -7.79 1.55 7.02
N VAL A 34 -7.04 0.45 7.06
CA VAL A 34 -7.52 -0.88 7.43
C VAL A 34 -6.95 -1.27 8.79
N TYR A 35 -7.78 -1.87 9.66
CA TYR A 35 -7.34 -2.36 10.96
C TYR A 35 -7.42 -3.88 11.00
N GLU A 36 -6.25 -4.51 11.06
CA GLU A 36 -6.12 -5.93 11.31
C GLU A 36 -6.14 -6.24 12.81
N SER A 37 -6.36 -7.50 13.16
CA SER A 37 -6.24 -7.95 14.54
C SER A 37 -4.78 -7.99 14.95
N GLY A 38 -4.46 -7.26 16.02
CA GLY A 38 -3.09 -7.12 16.51
C GLY A 38 -2.56 -8.24 17.41
N PRO A 39 -1.32 -8.12 17.89
CA PRO A 39 -0.70 -9.09 18.81
C PRO A 39 -1.48 -9.29 20.12
N SER A 40 -2.12 -8.23 20.63
CA SER A 40 -2.95 -8.26 21.85
C SER A 40 -4.32 -8.92 21.65
N CYS A 41 -4.72 -9.23 20.41
CA CYS A 41 -6.01 -9.87 20.13
C CYS A 41 -5.97 -11.36 20.45
N LYS A 42 -7.00 -11.86 21.14
CA LYS A 42 -7.13 -13.28 21.54
C LYS A 42 -7.57 -14.21 20.39
N CYS A 43 -7.79 -13.69 19.19
CA CYS A 43 -8.18 -14.49 18.04
C CYS A 43 -7.00 -15.35 17.54
N PRO A 44 -7.27 -16.55 16.99
CA PRO A 44 -6.22 -17.43 16.47
C PRO A 44 -5.50 -16.81 15.26
N PRO A 45 -4.31 -17.33 14.89
CA PRO A 45 -3.60 -16.92 13.67
C PRO A 45 -4.43 -17.05 12.39
N SER A 46 -5.38 -18.00 12.35
CA SER A 46 -6.31 -18.21 11.23
C SER A 46 -7.49 -17.23 11.19
N CYS A 47 -7.46 -16.16 11.98
CA CYS A 47 -8.49 -15.13 11.96
C CYS A 47 -8.53 -14.45 10.59
N TYR A 48 -9.72 -14.28 10.01
CA TYR A 48 -9.89 -13.61 8.71
C TYR A 48 -9.47 -12.14 8.72
N ASN A 49 -9.27 -11.54 9.90
CA ASN A 49 -8.72 -10.20 10.06
C ASN A 49 -7.20 -10.18 10.35
N ARG A 50 -6.48 -11.23 9.94
CA ARG A 50 -5.01 -11.32 9.98
C ARG A 50 -4.52 -11.80 8.61
N VAL A 51 -4.23 -10.90 7.68
CA VAL A 51 -3.86 -11.24 6.30
C VAL A 51 -2.43 -10.79 6.01
N CYS A 52 -2.18 -9.48 6.02
CA CYS A 52 -0.91 -8.88 5.63
C CYS A 52 0.21 -9.28 6.59
N GLN A 53 -0.09 -9.33 7.90
CA GLN A 53 0.86 -9.74 8.93
C GLN A 53 1.33 -11.20 8.81
N GLN A 54 0.69 -12.01 7.94
CA GLN A 54 1.13 -13.38 7.67
C GLN A 54 2.29 -13.45 6.66
N GLY A 55 2.68 -12.31 6.08
CA GLY A 55 3.75 -12.21 5.11
C GLY A 55 3.42 -12.82 3.76
N ILE A 56 4.43 -12.85 2.90
CA ILE A 56 4.35 -13.30 1.51
C ILE A 56 4.02 -14.80 1.46
N LYS A 57 2.99 -15.18 0.70
CA LYS A 57 2.51 -16.58 0.57
C LYS A 57 2.80 -17.24 -0.78
N VAL A 58 3.43 -16.50 -1.68
CA VAL A 58 3.40 -16.75 -3.12
C VAL A 58 4.77 -16.49 -3.72
N GLN A 59 5.11 -17.23 -4.77
CA GLN A 59 6.42 -17.18 -5.40
C GLN A 59 6.46 -16.10 -6.49
N PHE A 60 7.41 -15.17 -6.35
CA PHE A 60 7.75 -14.18 -7.35
C PHE A 60 9.22 -14.29 -7.73
N GLU A 61 9.58 -13.59 -8.79
CA GLU A 61 10.97 -13.35 -9.14
C GLU A 61 11.21 -11.86 -9.39
N ILE A 62 12.43 -11.44 -9.09
CA ILE A 62 12.97 -10.17 -9.51
C ILE A 62 13.63 -10.41 -10.87
N PHE A 63 13.24 -9.61 -11.87
CA PHE A 63 13.74 -9.76 -13.24
C PHE A 63 14.29 -8.44 -13.76
N LYS A 64 15.20 -8.51 -14.74
CA LYS A 64 15.72 -7.31 -15.41
C LYS A 64 14.70 -6.87 -16.47
N ASN A 65 14.13 -5.69 -16.29
CA ASN A 65 13.30 -5.00 -17.28
C ASN A 65 14.22 -4.17 -18.21
N GLU A 66 13.94 -4.19 -19.52
CA GLU A 66 14.77 -3.55 -20.53
C GLU A 66 14.79 -2.01 -20.41
N ALA A 67 13.69 -1.39 -20.01
CA ALA A 67 13.53 0.07 -19.96
C ALA A 67 13.52 0.65 -18.54
N ARG A 68 13.09 -0.15 -17.55
CA ARG A 68 12.81 0.32 -16.17
C ARG A 68 13.76 -0.24 -15.11
N GLY A 69 14.81 -0.95 -15.52
CA GLY A 69 15.81 -1.46 -14.59
C GLY A 69 15.43 -2.83 -14.03
N TRP A 70 15.16 -2.93 -12.73
CA TRP A 70 14.70 -4.17 -12.11
C TRP A 70 13.19 -4.10 -11.89
N GLY A 71 12.50 -5.22 -12.04
CA GLY A 71 11.06 -5.33 -11.81
C GLY A 71 10.70 -6.60 -11.05
N VAL A 72 9.46 -6.70 -10.62
CA VAL A 72 8.92 -7.88 -9.95
C VAL A 72 7.81 -8.47 -10.80
N ARG A 73 7.78 -9.80 -10.93
CA ARG A 73 6.67 -10.52 -11.58
C ARG A 73 6.41 -11.84 -10.88
N TYR A 74 5.21 -12.37 -11.08
CA TYR A 74 4.80 -13.65 -10.51
C TYR A 74 4.89 -14.79 -11.50
N LEU A 75 5.14 -16.00 -11.01
CA LEU A 75 5.20 -17.20 -11.85
C LEU A 75 3.81 -17.81 -12.09
N ASN A 76 2.82 -17.48 -11.25
CA ASN A 76 1.46 -17.97 -11.32
C ASN A 76 0.47 -16.81 -11.42
N SER A 77 -0.77 -17.10 -11.82
CA SER A 77 -1.84 -16.11 -11.83
C SER A 77 -2.17 -15.64 -10.42
N ILE A 78 -2.42 -14.34 -10.25
CA ILE A 78 -2.80 -13.72 -8.98
C ILE A 78 -4.26 -13.27 -9.08
N PRO A 79 -5.16 -13.74 -8.21
CA PRO A 79 -6.53 -13.21 -8.14
C PRO A 79 -6.56 -11.75 -7.66
N SER A 80 -7.53 -10.97 -8.14
CA SER A 80 -7.81 -9.63 -7.61
C SER A 80 -8.03 -9.66 -6.09
N GLY A 81 -7.56 -8.63 -5.40
CA GLY A 81 -7.61 -8.49 -3.95
C GLY A 81 -6.57 -9.31 -3.19
N SER A 82 -5.70 -10.07 -3.87
CA SER A 82 -4.63 -10.82 -3.19
C SER A 82 -3.58 -9.88 -2.60
N PHE A 83 -3.15 -10.17 -1.37
CA PHE A 83 -1.98 -9.52 -0.76
C PHE A 83 -0.69 -9.94 -1.49
N ILE A 84 0.15 -8.97 -1.84
CA ILE A 84 1.41 -9.18 -2.56
C ILE A 84 2.59 -9.13 -1.60
N CYS A 85 2.83 -7.95 -1.01
CA CYS A 85 3.91 -7.69 -0.06
C CYS A 85 3.68 -6.34 0.64
N GLU A 86 4.41 -6.12 1.73
CA GLU A 86 4.59 -4.80 2.31
C GLU A 86 5.63 -4.00 1.50
N TYR A 87 5.51 -2.68 1.43
CA TYR A 87 6.62 -1.81 1.05
C TYR A 87 7.43 -1.50 2.31
N ALA A 88 8.52 -2.25 2.54
CA ALA A 88 9.30 -2.15 3.77
C ALA A 88 10.63 -1.44 3.54
N GLY A 89 11.00 -0.59 4.49
CA GLY A 89 12.27 0.15 4.57
C GLY A 89 12.41 0.85 5.92
N GLU A 90 13.33 1.80 6.03
CA GLU A 90 13.45 2.67 7.20
C GLU A 90 12.34 3.71 7.21
N LEU A 91 11.61 3.85 8.31
CA LEU A 91 10.61 4.92 8.47
C LEU A 91 11.30 6.20 8.94
N LEU A 92 11.25 7.24 8.11
CA LEU A 92 11.89 8.53 8.36
C LEU A 92 10.85 9.64 8.45
N GLU A 93 11.10 10.62 9.31
CA GLU A 93 10.40 11.90 9.24
C GLU A 93 10.77 12.60 7.92
N GLU A 94 9.82 13.34 7.34
CA GLU A 94 9.97 14.04 6.05
C GLU A 94 11.28 14.86 5.96
N LYS A 95 11.62 15.61 7.00
CA LYS A 95 12.87 16.41 7.06
C LYS A 95 14.13 15.54 6.96
N GLU A 96 14.12 14.38 7.59
CA GLU A 96 15.25 13.45 7.55
C GLU A 96 15.32 12.75 6.19
N ALA A 97 14.18 12.38 5.62
CA ALA A 97 14.10 11.83 4.27
C ALA A 97 14.68 12.83 3.24
N GLU A 98 14.25 14.10 3.27
CA GLU A 98 14.81 15.17 2.43
C GLU A 98 16.32 15.34 2.63
N ARG A 99 16.80 15.29 3.88
CA ARG A 99 18.24 15.44 4.20
C ARG A 99 19.09 14.29 3.66
N ARG A 100 18.57 13.05 3.69
CA ARG A 100 19.28 11.87 3.15
C ARG A 100 19.27 11.83 1.63
N THR A 101 18.33 12.51 0.99
CA THR A 101 18.04 12.28 -0.42
C THR A 101 18.98 13.07 -1.35
N SER A 102 19.97 12.38 -1.91
CA SER A 102 20.43 12.66 -3.27
C SER A 102 19.76 11.77 -4.32
N ASN A 103 19.04 10.71 -3.90
CA ASN A 103 18.35 9.76 -4.77
C ASN A 103 16.93 9.43 -4.27
N ASP A 104 15.92 9.78 -5.06
CA ASP A 104 14.48 9.66 -4.77
C ASP A 104 13.88 8.31 -5.20
N GLU A 105 14.70 7.38 -5.71
CA GLU A 105 14.24 6.19 -6.44
C GLU A 105 13.55 5.12 -5.58
N TYR A 106 13.76 5.13 -4.27
CA TYR A 106 13.27 4.10 -3.34
C TYR A 106 12.55 4.69 -2.12
N LEU A 107 11.90 5.85 -2.33
CA LEU A 107 11.12 6.53 -1.30
C LEU A 107 9.63 6.31 -1.52
N PHE A 108 8.91 5.99 -0.44
CA PHE A 108 7.45 5.93 -0.44
C PHE A 108 6.89 6.95 0.55
N ASP A 109 6.21 7.98 0.04
CA ASP A 109 5.51 8.97 0.86
C ASP A 109 4.19 8.39 1.38
N VAL A 110 4.12 8.18 2.70
CA VAL A 110 2.97 7.56 3.37
C VAL A 110 1.75 8.48 3.37
N ARG A 111 1.94 9.80 3.37
CA ARG A 111 0.85 10.79 3.38
C ARG A 111 0.12 10.78 2.04
N ASN A 112 0.86 10.72 0.93
CA ASN A 112 0.25 10.75 -0.41
C ASN A 112 -0.65 9.56 -0.69
N ASN A 113 -0.49 8.44 0.03
CA ASN A 113 -1.39 7.30 -0.08
C ASN A 113 -2.83 7.60 0.40
N TYR A 114 -3.01 8.56 1.33
CA TYR A 114 -4.35 9.00 1.76
C TYR A 114 -5.04 9.93 0.75
N ASN A 115 -4.28 10.53 -0.17
CA ASN A 115 -4.75 11.53 -1.13
C ASN A 115 -5.07 10.97 -2.51
N ASP A 116 -4.93 9.65 -2.74
CA ASP A 116 -5.35 9.02 -3.99
C ASP A 116 -6.89 8.91 -4.07
N GLY A 117 -7.52 10.07 -4.26
CA GLY A 117 -8.96 10.21 -4.44
C GLY A 117 -9.47 9.57 -5.73
N SER A 118 -8.59 9.12 -6.64
CA SER A 118 -8.99 8.46 -7.88
C SER A 118 -9.50 7.04 -7.65
N LEU A 119 -8.94 6.32 -6.67
CA LEU A 119 -9.41 4.98 -6.24
C LEU A 119 -10.69 5.05 -5.41
N TRP A 120 -10.87 6.09 -4.61
CA TRP A 120 -12.04 6.29 -3.74
C TRP A 120 -13.22 6.98 -4.46
N GLY A 121 -12.94 7.89 -5.40
CA GLY A 121 -13.94 8.76 -6.03
C GLY A 121 -15.02 8.02 -6.82
N GLY A 122 -14.72 6.83 -7.34
CA GLY A 122 -15.69 5.95 -8.02
C GLY A 122 -16.78 5.35 -7.12
N LEU A 123 -16.65 5.46 -5.79
CA LEU A 123 -17.59 4.91 -4.80
C LEU A 123 -18.57 5.97 -4.23
N SER A 124 -18.43 7.24 -4.62
CA SER A 124 -19.22 8.37 -4.10
C SER A 124 -20.73 8.28 -4.43
N ASN A 125 -21.13 7.45 -5.39
CA ASN A 125 -22.53 7.30 -5.79
C ASN A 125 -23.35 6.36 -4.87
N VAL A 126 -22.74 5.73 -3.87
CA VAL A 126 -23.44 4.77 -2.97
C VAL A 126 -23.64 5.34 -1.55
N MET A 127 -23.01 6.46 -1.19
CA MET A 127 -23.20 7.13 0.11
C MET A 127 -23.26 8.66 -0.05
N PRO A 128 -24.46 9.28 -0.06
CA PRO A 128 -24.61 10.74 -0.18
C PRO A 128 -24.10 11.51 1.05
N ASP A 129 -23.99 10.83 2.20
CA ASP A 129 -23.72 11.44 3.51
C ASP A 129 -22.38 11.03 4.11
N ALA A 130 -21.48 10.43 3.33
CA ALA A 130 -20.09 10.31 3.76
C ALA A 130 -19.55 11.75 3.84
N PRO A 131 -19.17 12.27 5.03
CA PRO A 131 -18.55 13.57 5.10
C PRO A 131 -17.38 13.52 4.14
N SER A 132 -17.19 14.58 3.36
CA SER A 132 -16.00 14.83 2.56
C SER A 132 -14.82 14.69 3.50
N SER A 133 -14.34 13.46 3.67
CA SER A 133 -13.22 13.13 4.50
C SER A 133 -12.04 13.51 3.64
N SER A 134 -11.82 14.82 3.49
CA SER A 134 -10.51 15.33 3.80
C SER A 134 -10.19 14.72 5.16
N CYS A 135 -9.50 13.58 5.14
CA CYS A 135 -8.80 13.09 6.31
C CYS A 135 -8.04 14.33 6.76
N GLY A 136 -8.48 14.90 7.90
CA GLY A 136 -8.06 16.23 8.32
C GLY A 136 -6.56 16.32 8.12
N VAL A 137 -6.12 17.34 7.38
CA VAL A 137 -4.71 17.57 7.10
C VAL A 137 -4.02 17.45 8.45
N VAL A 138 -3.31 16.34 8.67
CA VAL A 138 -2.52 16.16 9.88
C VAL A 138 -1.38 17.14 9.67
N GLU A 139 -1.52 18.34 10.26
CA GLU A 139 -0.56 19.42 10.16
C GLU A 139 0.75 19.12 10.91
N ASP A 140 0.96 17.90 11.39
CA ASP A 140 2.15 17.54 12.17
C ASP A 140 2.75 16.18 11.74
N GLY A 141 3.79 16.28 10.91
CA GLY A 141 4.75 15.21 10.60
C GLY A 141 4.29 14.19 9.56
N GLY A 142 4.73 14.36 8.31
CA GLY A 142 4.71 13.30 7.30
C GLY A 142 5.85 12.30 7.53
N PHE A 143 5.60 11.03 7.19
CA PHE A 143 6.61 9.98 7.20
C PHE A 143 6.85 9.47 5.79
N THR A 144 8.11 9.13 5.52
CA THR A 144 8.55 8.50 4.28
C THR A 144 9.22 7.17 4.62
N ILE A 145 8.91 6.12 3.86
CA ILE A 145 9.63 4.86 3.92
C ILE A 145 10.80 4.94 2.94
N ASP A 146 12.03 4.87 3.45
CA ASP A 146 13.26 4.85 2.68
C ASP A 146 13.78 3.40 2.56
N ALA A 147 13.74 2.87 1.34
CA ALA A 147 14.22 1.53 1.02
C ALA A 147 15.57 1.53 0.27
N VAL A 148 16.36 2.61 0.33
CA VAL A 148 17.65 2.70 -0.37
C VAL A 148 18.65 1.68 0.18
N GLU A 149 18.96 1.75 1.47
CA GLU A 149 19.96 0.89 2.14
C GLU A 149 19.34 -0.42 2.64
N TYR A 150 18.16 -0.34 3.25
CA TYR A 150 17.44 -1.49 3.81
C TYR A 150 16.02 -1.52 3.29
N GLY A 151 15.63 -2.63 2.65
CA GLY A 151 14.26 -2.80 2.18
C GLY A 151 13.96 -4.25 1.78
N ASN A 152 12.69 -4.52 1.50
CA ASN A 152 12.25 -5.84 1.04
C ASN A 152 12.02 -5.86 -0.49
N VAL A 153 11.32 -6.87 -1.00
CA VAL A 153 10.99 -6.99 -2.44
C VAL A 153 10.18 -5.79 -2.98
N GLY A 154 9.39 -5.12 -2.13
CA GLY A 154 8.52 -4.00 -2.52
C GLY A 154 9.27 -2.87 -3.21
N ARG A 155 10.54 -2.65 -2.85
CA ARG A 155 11.42 -1.63 -3.46
C ARG A 155 11.69 -1.83 -4.96
N PHE A 156 11.44 -3.03 -5.49
CA PHE A 156 11.65 -3.37 -6.91
C PHE A 156 10.37 -3.32 -7.73
N VAL A 157 9.22 -3.03 -7.12
CA VAL A 157 7.94 -2.92 -7.84
C VAL A 157 7.91 -1.58 -8.56
N ASN A 158 7.83 -1.61 -9.89
CA ASN A 158 7.93 -0.40 -10.71
C ASN A 158 6.64 0.41 -10.75
N HIS A 159 6.77 1.64 -11.26
CA HIS A 159 5.65 2.49 -11.59
C HIS A 159 4.92 2.05 -12.87
N SER A 160 3.60 2.22 -12.89
CA SER A 160 2.77 2.28 -14.10
C SER A 160 1.64 3.31 -13.96
N CYS A 161 1.29 3.99 -15.05
CA CYS A 161 0.09 4.84 -15.11
C CYS A 161 -1.20 4.01 -15.20
N SER A 162 -1.10 2.73 -15.61
CA SER A 162 -2.16 1.72 -15.49
C SER A 162 -1.63 0.56 -14.64
N PRO A 163 -1.68 0.68 -13.30
CA PRO A 163 -1.04 -0.28 -12.41
C PRO A 163 -1.87 -1.54 -12.19
N THR A 164 -1.16 -2.66 -11.99
CA THR A 164 -1.75 -3.94 -11.58
C THR A 164 -2.00 -4.02 -10.08
N LEU A 165 -1.33 -3.16 -9.30
CA LEU A 165 -1.37 -3.11 -7.84
C LEU A 165 -1.85 -1.75 -7.32
N TYR A 166 -2.38 -1.73 -6.11
CA TYR A 166 -2.58 -0.50 -5.33
C TYR A 166 -1.99 -0.66 -3.93
N ALA A 167 -1.67 0.48 -3.30
CA ALA A 167 -1.17 0.54 -1.94
C ALA A 167 -2.32 0.77 -0.95
N GLN A 168 -2.31 0.04 0.17
CA GLN A 168 -3.33 0.11 1.21
C GLN A 168 -2.63 0.30 2.56
N ASN A 169 -3.04 1.33 3.29
CA ASN A 169 -2.58 1.56 4.67
C ASN A 169 -3.24 0.55 5.62
N VAL A 170 -2.43 -0.17 6.41
CA VAL A 170 -2.87 -1.19 7.37
C VAL A 170 -2.23 -0.96 8.73
N LEU A 171 -3.01 -1.08 9.81
CA LEU A 171 -2.52 -1.10 11.19
C LEU A 171 -2.85 -2.43 11.86
N TYR A 172 -1.90 -2.98 12.61
CA TYR A 172 -2.14 -4.16 13.45
C TYR A 172 -1.32 -4.18 14.73
N ASP A 173 -0.12 -3.61 14.76
CA ASP A 173 0.82 -3.66 15.87
C ASP A 173 0.80 -2.39 16.74
N HIS A 174 0.35 -1.27 16.20
CA HIS A 174 0.11 -0.01 16.93
C HIS A 174 -1.15 0.73 16.44
N GLU A 175 -1.46 1.86 17.07
CA GLU A 175 -2.64 2.68 16.77
C GLU A 175 -2.29 4.06 16.17
N ASP A 176 -1.00 4.39 16.01
CA ASP A 176 -0.57 5.64 15.36
C ASP A 176 -0.86 5.61 13.84
N LYS A 177 -1.85 6.40 13.42
CA LYS A 177 -2.32 6.47 12.02
C LYS A 177 -1.35 7.20 11.09
N ARG A 178 -0.31 7.85 11.62
CA ARG A 178 0.73 8.52 10.83
C ARG A 178 1.77 7.53 10.29
N MET A 179 1.86 6.36 10.91
CA MET A 179 2.87 5.35 10.59
C MET A 179 2.24 4.00 10.17
N PRO A 180 1.21 3.96 9.29
CA PRO A 180 0.64 2.68 8.86
C PRO A 180 1.67 1.84 8.11
N HIS A 181 1.48 0.53 8.12
CA HIS A 181 2.14 -0.34 7.15
C HIS A 181 1.56 -0.10 5.76
N VAL A 182 2.42 0.02 4.75
CA VAL A 182 2.03 0.17 3.35
C VAL A 182 2.00 -1.20 2.70
N MET A 183 0.80 -1.73 2.47
CA MET A 183 0.57 -3.07 1.92
C MET A 183 0.15 -3.00 0.46
N LEU A 184 0.82 -3.75 -0.42
CA LEU A 184 0.48 -3.82 -1.84
C LEU A 184 -0.49 -4.98 -2.10
N PHE A 185 -1.58 -4.68 -2.81
CA PHE A 185 -2.62 -5.64 -3.19
C PHE A 185 -2.86 -5.63 -4.70
N ALA A 186 -3.27 -6.78 -5.24
CA ALA A 186 -3.69 -6.89 -6.63
C ALA A 186 -5.00 -6.11 -6.87
N ALA A 187 -4.96 -5.15 -7.79
CA ALA A 187 -6.15 -4.40 -8.22
C ALA A 187 -7.06 -5.27 -9.11
N GLU A 188 -6.47 -6.18 -9.88
CA GLU A 188 -7.11 -7.01 -10.88
C GLU A 188 -6.60 -8.45 -10.84
N ASN A 189 -7.15 -9.32 -11.69
CA ASN A 189 -6.58 -10.64 -11.90
C ASN A 189 -5.32 -10.49 -12.76
N ILE A 190 -4.16 -10.89 -12.23
CA ILE A 190 -2.87 -10.71 -12.88
C ILE A 190 -2.42 -12.06 -13.48
N PRO A 191 -2.27 -12.17 -14.81
CA PRO A 191 -1.67 -13.32 -15.49
C PRO A 191 -0.25 -13.67 -15.00
N PRO A 192 0.17 -14.93 -15.16
CA PRO A 192 1.57 -15.32 -14.97
C PRO A 192 2.52 -14.44 -15.79
N LEU A 193 3.69 -14.13 -15.22
CA LEU A 193 4.79 -13.38 -15.81
C LEU A 193 4.50 -11.91 -16.15
N GLN A 194 3.28 -11.42 -15.88
CA GLN A 194 2.99 -10.00 -15.96
C GLN A 194 3.72 -9.24 -14.85
N GLU A 195 4.31 -8.09 -15.21
CA GLU A 195 5.02 -7.23 -14.27
C GLU A 195 4.04 -6.63 -13.25
N LEU A 196 4.46 -6.64 -11.98
CA LEU A 196 3.77 -5.98 -10.90
C LEU A 196 4.16 -4.51 -10.87
N THR A 197 3.16 -3.64 -10.84
CA THR A 197 3.37 -2.20 -10.83
C THR A 197 2.32 -1.49 -10.00
N TYR A 198 2.68 -0.41 -9.33
CA TYR A 198 1.74 0.48 -8.63
C TYR A 198 1.89 1.93 -9.09
N HIS A 199 0.91 2.77 -8.77
CA HIS A 199 1.02 4.21 -9.04
C HIS A 199 1.87 4.87 -7.96
N TYR A 200 2.97 5.54 -8.33
CA TYR A 200 3.91 6.12 -7.36
C TYR A 200 3.36 7.36 -6.65
N ASN A 201 2.25 7.93 -7.14
CA ASN A 201 1.61 9.11 -6.57
C ASN A 201 2.55 10.33 -6.43
N TYR A 202 3.57 10.42 -7.30
CA TYR A 202 4.39 11.64 -7.41
C TYR A 202 3.55 12.77 -7.99
N VAL A 203 3.58 13.92 -7.32
CA VAL A 203 2.99 15.14 -7.86
C VAL A 203 3.98 15.78 -8.82
N ILE A 204 3.51 16.02 -10.05
CA ILE A 204 4.30 16.66 -11.10
C ILE A 204 4.76 18.04 -10.61
N ASP A 205 6.03 18.36 -10.89
CA ASP A 205 6.69 19.62 -10.55
C ASP A 205 6.89 19.92 -9.05
N GLN A 206 6.76 18.91 -8.17
CA GLN A 206 7.00 19.06 -6.72
C GLN A 206 8.29 18.39 -6.20
N VAL A 207 9.03 17.71 -7.06
CA VAL A 207 10.33 17.10 -6.69
C VAL A 207 11.46 18.02 -7.11
N TYR A 208 12.34 18.38 -6.19
CA TYR A 208 13.48 19.25 -6.44
C TYR A 208 14.81 18.52 -6.31
N ASP A 209 15.81 18.90 -7.11
CA ASP A 209 17.19 18.44 -6.94
C ASP A 209 17.93 19.21 -5.83
N SER A 210 19.16 18.79 -5.51
CA SER A 210 20.01 19.44 -4.50
C SER A 210 20.35 20.91 -4.80
N SER A 211 20.09 21.37 -6.04
CA SER A 211 20.29 22.76 -6.48
C SER A 211 18.98 23.55 -6.48
N GLY A 212 17.86 22.95 -6.05
CA GLY A 212 16.54 23.59 -6.00
C GLY A 212 15.81 23.64 -7.34
N ASN A 213 16.26 22.91 -8.37
CA ASN A 213 15.56 22.84 -9.65
C ASN A 213 14.53 21.71 -9.63
N ILE A 214 13.43 21.89 -10.37
CA ILE A 214 12.42 20.84 -10.56
C ILE A 214 13.06 19.64 -11.27
N LYS A 215 13.04 18.49 -10.61
CA LYS A 215 13.51 17.22 -11.16
C LYS A 215 12.43 16.62 -12.04
N LYS A 216 12.79 16.31 -13.28
CA LYS A 216 11.89 15.67 -14.25
C LYS A 216 12.42 14.30 -14.61
N LYS A 217 11.58 13.27 -14.47
CA LYS A 217 11.84 11.91 -14.93
C LYS A 217 10.77 11.50 -15.95
N SER A 218 11.20 11.00 -17.10
CA SER A 218 10.28 10.46 -18.10
C SER A 218 9.67 9.14 -17.61
N CYS A 219 8.37 8.96 -17.81
CA CYS A 219 7.70 7.70 -17.51
C CYS A 219 7.85 6.73 -18.69
N PHE A 220 8.28 5.50 -18.42
CA PHE A 220 8.49 4.44 -19.42
C PHE A 220 7.56 3.24 -19.22
N CYS A 221 6.38 3.44 -18.62
CA CYS A 221 5.44 2.34 -18.35
C CYS A 221 4.66 1.84 -19.58
N ALA A 222 4.88 2.45 -20.75
CA ALA A 222 4.29 2.08 -22.04
C ALA A 222 2.75 2.12 -22.11
N THR A 223 2.07 2.70 -21.12
CA THR A 223 0.62 2.93 -21.16
C THR A 223 0.34 4.33 -21.70
N SER A 224 -0.50 4.41 -22.72
CA SER A 224 -0.99 5.64 -23.37
C SER A 224 -2.08 6.35 -22.59
#